data_AF-A0AAQ0RAU6-F1
#
_entry.id   AF-A0AAQ0RAU6-F1
#
_cell.length_a   1.000
_cell.length_b   1.000
_cell.length_c   1.000
_cell.angle_alpha   90.00
_cell.angle_beta   90.00
_cell.angle_gamma   90.00
#
_symmetry.space_group_name_H-M   'P 1'
#
loop_
_entity.id
_entity.type
_entity.pdbx_description
1 polymer ?
#
loop_
_entity_poly.entity_id
_entity_poly.type
_entity_poly.pdbx_seq_one_letter_code
_entity_poly.pdbx_strand_id
1 'polypeptide(L)'
;MVSAPKAETMVDPQMFTGCVLAGCSNIVAEDGEICSQCRRIFGDMIRPVSEMIRPVSERERAETIEPPQPAATAAQQLTRRNQRCWLCEQRRTCTRVGGQWECRDCTLSAER
;
A
#
# COMPACT_ATOMS: atom_id res chain seq x y z
N MET A 1 -2.47 58.94 2.37
CA MET A 1 -2.15 57.78 3.22
C MET A 1 -3.31 56.81 3.11
N VAL A 2 -3.19 55.85 2.20
CA VAL A 2 -4.27 54.95 1.79
C VAL A 2 -4.38 53.82 2.82
N SER A 3 -5.56 53.69 3.44
CA SER A 3 -5.88 52.64 4.39
C SER A 3 -5.90 51.27 3.70
N ALA A 4 -5.12 50.31 4.21
CA ALA A 4 -5.19 48.91 3.81
C ALA A 4 -6.35 48.20 4.54
N PRO A 5 -7.08 47.29 3.87
CA PRO A 5 -8.19 46.56 4.50
C PRO A 5 -7.68 45.48 5.47
N LYS A 6 -8.42 45.34 6.57
CA LYS A 6 -8.24 44.34 7.62
C LYS A 6 -8.56 42.95 7.05
N ALA A 7 -7.54 42.13 6.80
CA ALA A 7 -7.71 40.75 6.38
C ALA A 7 -8.24 39.92 7.56
N GLU A 8 -9.51 39.56 7.50
CA GLU A 8 -10.11 38.53 8.33
C GLU A 8 -9.49 37.18 7.94
N THR A 9 -8.86 36.51 8.90
CA THR A 9 -8.21 35.21 8.69
C THR A 9 -9.27 34.16 8.38
N MET A 10 -9.55 33.98 7.10
CA MET A 10 -10.32 32.88 6.56
C MET A 10 -9.46 31.62 6.70
N VAL A 11 -9.67 30.85 7.78
CA VAL A 11 -9.00 29.56 7.97
C VAL A 11 -9.61 28.58 6.97
N ASP A 12 -8.88 28.30 5.90
CA ASP A 12 -9.28 27.34 4.88
C ASP A 12 -9.24 25.91 5.46
N PRO A 13 -10.36 25.16 5.50
CA PRO A 13 -10.41 23.82 6.05
C PRO A 13 -9.63 22.77 5.24
N GLN A 14 -9.06 23.12 4.08
CA GLN A 14 -8.20 22.23 3.29
C GLN A 14 -6.74 22.25 3.74
N MET A 15 -6.37 22.99 4.80
CA MET A 15 -5.00 23.03 5.31
C MET A 15 -4.68 21.95 6.37
N PHE A 16 -5.67 21.16 6.79
CA PHE A 16 -5.45 20.13 7.80
C PHE A 16 -5.02 18.83 7.14
N THR A 17 -3.72 18.53 7.19
CA THR A 17 -3.20 17.23 6.77
C THR A 17 -3.45 16.19 7.87
N GLY A 18 -3.88 15.00 7.47
CA GLY A 18 -4.06 13.87 8.38
C GLY A 18 -2.75 13.12 8.66
N CYS A 19 -2.71 12.44 9.79
CA CYS A 19 -1.62 11.54 10.17
C CYS A 19 -1.37 10.50 9.06
N VAL A 20 -0.11 10.29 8.68
CA VAL A 20 0.28 9.32 7.64
C VAL A 20 0.04 7.86 8.04
N LEU A 21 -0.19 7.58 9.32
CA LEU A 21 -0.42 6.22 9.79
C LEU A 21 -1.80 5.72 9.37
N ALA A 22 -1.84 4.60 8.63
CA ALA A 22 -3.07 3.98 8.16
C ALA A 22 -4.05 3.72 9.32
N GLY A 23 -5.27 4.23 9.19
CA GLY A 23 -6.34 4.10 10.19
C GLY A 23 -6.32 5.17 11.29
N CYS A 24 -5.41 6.14 11.24
CA CYS A 24 -5.41 7.31 12.12
C CYS A 24 -6.06 8.52 11.42
N SER A 25 -7.05 9.14 12.06
CA SER A 25 -7.72 10.35 11.56
C SER A 25 -7.29 11.62 12.30
N ASN A 26 -6.21 11.56 13.09
CA ASN A 26 -5.71 12.72 13.80
C ASN A 26 -5.05 13.70 12.84
N ILE A 27 -5.22 14.99 13.11
CA ILE A 27 -4.65 16.09 12.33
C ILE A 27 -3.19 16.28 12.75
N VAL A 28 -2.34 16.56 11.78
CA VAL A 28 -0.91 16.89 11.96
C VAL A 28 -0.60 18.26 11.36
N ALA A 29 0.55 18.82 11.72
CA ALA A 29 0.95 20.16 11.29
C ALA A 29 1.45 20.14 9.85
N GLU A 30 2.21 19.11 9.48
CA GLU A 30 2.80 18.98 8.15
C GLU A 30 2.42 17.65 7.46
N ASP A 31 2.45 17.65 6.14
CA ASP A 31 2.23 16.43 5.36
C ASP A 31 3.34 15.39 5.60
N GLY A 32 2.94 14.12 5.67
CA GLY A 32 3.86 13.02 5.99
C GLY A 32 4.21 12.88 7.47
N GLU A 33 3.67 13.71 8.36
CA GLU A 33 3.88 13.56 9.80
C GLU A 33 3.01 12.49 10.45
N ILE A 34 3.52 11.95 11.56
CA ILE A 34 2.82 11.03 12.44
C ILE A 34 2.37 11.80 13.68
N CYS A 35 1.09 11.71 14.05
CA CYS A 35 0.58 12.40 15.22
C CYS A 35 1.28 11.94 16.52
N SER A 36 1.28 12.81 17.53
CA SER A 36 1.97 12.57 18.82
C SER A 36 1.53 11.26 19.51
N GLN A 37 0.27 10.85 19.33
CA GLN A 37 -0.25 9.60 19.88
C GLN A 37 0.34 8.36 19.17
N CYS A 38 0.34 8.36 17.84
CA CYS A 38 0.94 7.28 17.06
C CYS A 38 2.45 7.18 17.29
N ARG A 39 3.14 8.32 17.42
CA ARG A 39 4.57 8.34 17.75
C ARG A 39 4.87 7.74 19.12
N ARG A 40 3.99 7.90 20.11
CA ARG A 40 4.16 7.27 21.43
C ARG A 40 3.93 5.76 21.41
N ILE A 41 2.97 5.28 20.62
CA ILE A 41 2.62 3.86 20.56
C ILE A 41 3.62 3.08 19.72
N PHE A 42 4.00 3.62 18.56
CA PHE A 42 4.78 2.92 17.54
C PHE A 42 6.21 3.43 17.43
N GLY A 43 6.69 4.29 18.35
CA GLY A 43 7.95 5.02 18.25
C GLY A 43 9.14 4.21 17.74
N ASP A 44 9.45 3.08 18.38
CA ASP A 44 10.57 2.21 17.99
C ASP A 44 10.34 1.40 16.71
N MET A 45 9.09 1.28 16.26
CA MET A 45 8.72 0.56 15.04
C MET A 45 8.65 1.47 13.80
N ILE A 46 8.61 2.80 14.01
CA ILE A 46 8.60 3.78 12.92
C ILE A 46 10.05 4.05 12.51
N ARG A 47 10.40 3.75 11.26
CA ARG A 47 11.72 4.04 10.71
C ARG A 47 11.66 5.27 9.79
N PRO A 48 12.45 6.33 10.03
CA PRO A 48 12.52 7.46 9.12
C PRO A 48 13.12 7.02 7.78
N VAL A 49 12.50 7.42 6.67
CA VAL A 49 12.96 7.11 5.30
C VAL A 49 14.38 7.67 5.05
N SER A 50 14.75 8.73 5.76
CA SER A 50 16.05 9.41 5.70
C SER A 50 17.25 8.49 6.00
N GLU A 51 17.08 7.42 6.77
CA GLU A 51 18.16 6.47 7.07
C GLU A 51 18.36 5.39 6.00
N MET A 52 17.45 5.24 5.04
CA MET A 52 17.57 4.25 3.96
C MET A 52 18.23 4.80 2.68
N ILE A 53 18.39 6.12 2.55
CA ILE A 53 19.07 6.74 1.41
C ILE A 53 20.55 6.95 1.77
N ARG A 54 21.32 5.86 1.81
CA ARG A 54 22.78 5.95 1.70
C ARG A 54 23.07 6.33 0.24
N PRO A 55 23.82 7.39 -0.08
CA PRO A 55 24.18 7.68 -1.46
C PRO A 55 25.08 6.53 -1.95
N VAL A 56 24.52 5.67 -2.79
CA VAL A 56 25.27 4.65 -3.52
C VAL A 56 26.30 5.41 -4.35
N SER A 57 27.58 5.23 -4.06
CA SER A 57 28.64 5.87 -4.82
C SER A 57 28.60 5.38 -6.26
N GLU A 58 28.87 6.26 -7.22
CA GLU A 58 28.73 6.03 -8.67
C GLU A 58 29.46 4.76 -9.18
N ARG A 59 30.46 4.26 -8.42
CA ARG A 59 31.20 3.04 -8.68
C ARG A 59 30.40 1.74 -8.49
N GLU A 60 29.39 1.70 -7.64
CA GLU A 60 28.52 0.51 -7.45
C GLU A 60 27.43 0.38 -8.53
N ARG A 61 27.16 1.46 -9.28
CA ARG A 61 26.10 1.50 -10.31
C ARG A 61 26.41 0.63 -11.54
N ALA A 62 27.67 0.22 -11.73
CA ALA A 62 28.10 -0.54 -12.90
C ALA A 62 27.98 -2.07 -12.76
N GLU A 63 27.85 -2.60 -11.53
CA GLU A 63 27.76 -4.06 -11.31
C GLU A 63 26.35 -4.56 -10.97
N THR A 64 25.43 -3.69 -10.58
CA THR A 64 24.02 -4.07 -10.38
C THR A 64 23.19 -3.66 -11.59
N ILE A 65 23.53 -4.20 -12.76
CA ILE A 65 22.53 -4.42 -13.80
C ILE A 65 21.76 -5.66 -13.36
N GLU A 66 20.93 -5.52 -12.32
CA GLU A 66 19.81 -6.43 -12.16
C GLU A 66 18.98 -6.29 -13.43
N PRO A 67 18.61 -7.40 -14.10
CA PRO A 67 17.67 -7.31 -15.21
C PRO A 67 16.42 -6.57 -14.71
N PRO A 68 15.80 -5.71 -15.54
CA PRO A 68 14.53 -5.09 -15.16
C PRO A 68 13.60 -6.21 -14.71
N GLN A 69 13.22 -6.18 -13.43
CA GLN A 69 12.15 -6.99 -12.90
C GLN A 69 11.01 -6.87 -13.92
N PRO A 70 10.57 -7.96 -14.57
CA PRO A 70 9.44 -7.85 -15.46
C PRO A 70 8.31 -7.32 -14.60
N ALA A 71 7.81 -6.13 -14.94
CA ALA A 71 6.54 -5.65 -14.45
C ALA A 71 5.59 -6.85 -14.52
N ALA A 72 5.04 -7.25 -13.38
CA ALA A 72 4.19 -8.41 -13.26
C ALA A 72 2.82 -8.15 -13.91
N THR A 73 2.82 -7.81 -15.20
CA THR A 73 1.73 -8.05 -16.13
C THR A 73 1.71 -9.54 -16.46
N ALA A 74 1.08 -10.30 -15.59
CA ALA A 74 0.37 -11.53 -15.94
C ALA A 74 -0.47 -11.90 -14.73
N ALA A 75 -1.76 -12.14 -14.95
CA ALA A 75 -2.62 -12.77 -13.97
C ALA A 75 -2.03 -14.13 -13.57
N GLN A 76 -1.17 -14.16 -12.56
CA GLN A 76 -0.65 -15.40 -12.01
C GLN A 76 -1.85 -16.15 -11.46
N GLN A 77 -2.25 -17.23 -12.14
CA GLN A 77 -3.32 -18.11 -11.71
C GLN A 77 -2.94 -18.69 -10.35
N LEU A 78 -3.47 -18.06 -9.30
CA LEU A 78 -3.10 -18.37 -7.94
C LEU A 78 -3.70 -19.73 -7.58
N THR A 79 -2.85 -20.75 -7.39
CA THR A 79 -3.27 -22.08 -6.96
C THR A 79 -2.94 -22.29 -5.49
N ARG A 80 -3.92 -22.70 -4.67
CA ARG A 80 -3.74 -22.98 -3.23
C ARG A 80 -4.45 -24.26 -2.79
N ARG A 81 -3.86 -24.96 -1.81
CA ARG A 81 -4.43 -26.19 -1.20
C ARG A 81 -5.43 -25.85 -0.08
N ASN A 82 -6.33 -26.78 0.23
CA ASN A 82 -7.33 -26.68 1.31
C ASN A 82 -8.21 -25.40 1.21
N GLN A 83 -8.42 -24.91 0.00
CA GLN A 83 -9.36 -23.82 -0.26
C GLN A 83 -10.76 -24.39 -0.43
N ARG A 84 -11.77 -23.66 0.07
CA ARG A 84 -13.16 -24.02 -0.11
C ARG A 84 -13.60 -23.64 -1.52
N CYS A 85 -13.94 -24.62 -2.34
CA CYS A 85 -14.45 -24.40 -3.69
C CYS A 85 -15.79 -23.66 -3.63
N TRP A 86 -16.00 -22.64 -4.46
CA TRP A 86 -17.26 -21.89 -4.47
C TRP A 86 -18.41 -22.65 -5.13
N LEU A 87 -18.11 -23.59 -6.03
CA LEU A 87 -19.10 -24.39 -6.76
C LEU A 87 -19.60 -25.60 -5.96
N CYS A 88 -18.71 -26.31 -5.25
CA CYS A 88 -19.05 -27.55 -4.54
C CYS A 88 -18.88 -27.48 -3.02
N GLU A 89 -18.44 -26.34 -2.48
CA GLU A 89 -18.20 -26.08 -1.05
C GLU A 89 -17.21 -27.02 -0.35
N GLN A 90 -16.56 -27.93 -1.09
CA GLN A 90 -15.56 -28.84 -0.56
C GLN A 90 -14.18 -28.17 -0.47
N ARG A 91 -13.38 -28.61 0.50
CA ARG A 91 -11.99 -28.18 0.67
C ARG A 91 -11.07 -29.00 -0.24
N ARG A 92 -10.49 -28.36 -1.26
CA ARG A 92 -9.64 -29.00 -2.28
C ARG A 92 -8.44 -28.12 -2.65
N THR A 93 -7.58 -28.60 -3.53
CA THR A 93 -6.65 -27.74 -4.27
C THR A 93 -7.43 -26.97 -5.31
N CYS A 94 -7.45 -25.64 -5.19
CA CYS A 94 -8.23 -24.76 -6.05
C CYS A 94 -7.36 -23.71 -6.73
N THR A 95 -7.80 -23.26 -7.89
CA THR A 95 -7.23 -22.15 -8.65
C THR A 95 -8.13 -20.93 -8.51
N ARG A 96 -7.54 -19.73 -8.43
CA ARG A 96 -8.29 -18.48 -8.33
C ARG A 96 -8.73 -18.03 -9.73
N VAL A 97 -10.03 -18.11 -9.99
CA VAL A 97 -10.69 -17.73 -11.25
C VAL A 97 -11.70 -16.63 -10.91
N GLY A 98 -11.62 -15.47 -11.57
CA GLY A 98 -12.58 -14.37 -11.33
C GLY A 98 -12.66 -13.87 -9.87
N GLY A 99 -11.63 -14.12 -9.05
CA GLY A 99 -11.64 -13.79 -7.62
C GLY A 99 -12.18 -14.88 -6.70
N GLN A 100 -12.80 -15.93 -7.24
CA GLN A 100 -13.32 -17.09 -6.52
C GLN A 100 -12.38 -18.30 -6.63
N TRP A 101 -12.54 -19.28 -5.74
CA TRP A 101 -11.71 -20.49 -5.69
C TRP A 101 -12.42 -21.66 -6.34
N GLU A 102 -11.86 -22.20 -7.42
CA GLU A 102 -12.43 -23.32 -8.15
C GLU A 102 -11.55 -24.55 -8.06
N CYS A 103 -12.12 -25.69 -7.69
CA CYS A 103 -11.39 -26.96 -7.75
C CYS A 103 -11.34 -27.47 -9.19
N ARG A 104 -10.31 -28.26 -9.50
CA ARG A 104 -10.08 -28.83 -10.83
C ARG A 104 -11.34 -29.49 -11.44
N ASP A 105 -12.09 -30.26 -10.65
CA ASP A 105 -13.30 -30.94 -11.11
C ASP A 105 -14.39 -29.95 -11.57
N CYS A 106 -14.57 -28.86 -10.82
CA CYS A 106 -15.57 -27.85 -11.10
C CYS A 106 -15.15 -26.93 -12.25
N THR A 107 -13.86 -26.62 -12.36
CA THR A 107 -13.32 -25.86 -13.51
C THR A 107 -13.50 -26.64 -14.81
N LEU A 108 -13.12 -27.93 -14.84
CA LEU A 108 -13.31 -28.79 -16.02
C LEU A 108 -14.79 -28.97 -16.41
N SER A 109 -15.70 -28.86 -15.44
CA SER A 109 -17.15 -28.94 -15.70
C SER A 109 -17.70 -27.63 -16.28
N ALA A 110 -17.09 -26.48 -15.97
CA ALA A 110 -17.52 -25.18 -16.48
C ALA A 110 -17.01 -24.88 -17.90
N GLU A 111 -15.93 -25.55 -18.33
CA GLU A 111 -15.34 -25.43 -19.68
C GLU A 111 -16.01 -26.33 -20.74
N ARG A 112 -16.96 -27.18 -20.32
CA ARG A 112 -17.68 -28.13 -21.17
C ARG A 112 -19.10 -27.65 -21.44
#